data_AF-A0A9C6XD58-F1
#
_entry.id   AF-A0A9C6XD58-F1
#
_cell.length_a   1.000
_cell.length_b   1.000
_cell.length_c   1.000
_cell.angle_alpha   90.00
_cell.angle_beta   90.00
_cell.angle_gamma   90.00
#
_symmetry.space_group_name_H-M   'P 1'
#
loop_
_entity.id
_entity.type
_entity.pdbx_description
1 polymer ?
#
loop_
_entity_poly.entity_id
_entity_poly.type
_entity_poly.pdbx_seq_one_letter_code
_entity_poly.pdbx_strand_id
1 'polypeptide(L)' 'CFSLRPQPACNAHCQPTQKVEKKIDFHCVSDSSASRHWAQMIKKGANPDFSQKGANKSLKVNIPESCRA' A
#
# COMPACT_ATOMS: atom_id res chain seq x y z
N CYS A 1 2.05 8.27 3.78
CA CYS A 1 1.49 8.28 2.42
C CYS A 1 0.75 6.98 2.18
N PHE A 2 -0.28 7.01 1.34
CA PHE A 2 -1.08 5.83 0.98
C PHE A 2 -1.07 5.66 -0.54
N SER A 3 -0.96 4.44 -1.05
CA SER A 3 -1.11 4.20 -2.49
C SER A 3 -2.54 4.54 -2.91
N LEU A 4 -2.72 5.11 -4.10
CA LEU A 4 -4.07 5.45 -4.57
C LEU A 4 -4.95 4.21 -4.71
N ARG A 5 -4.36 3.09 -5.13
CA ARG A 5 -5.05 1.80 -5.25
C ARG A 5 -4.47 0.81 -4.25
N PRO A 6 -5.26 -0.17 -3.76
CA PRO A 6 -4.74 -1.29 -2.98
C PRO A 6 -3.61 -2.02 -3.74
N GLN A 7 -2.57 -2.42 -3.01
CA GLN A 7 -1.43 -3.14 -3.57
C GLN A 7 -1.39 -4.56 -3.01
N PRO A 8 -1.02 -5.56 -3.81
CA PRO A 8 -0.87 -6.92 -3.30
C PRO A 8 0.21 -6.98 -2.23
N ALA A 9 -0.08 -7.73 -1.19
CA ALA A 9 0.81 -8.04 -0.09
C ALA A 9 0.66 -9.53 0.24
N CYS A 10 1.73 -10.15 0.72
CA CYS A 10 1.63 -11.50 1.26
C CYS A 10 0.92 -11.48 2.62
N ASN A 11 0.21 -12.56 2.93
CA ASN A 11 -0.36 -12.76 4.27
C ASN A 11 0.74 -12.75 5.35
N ALA A 12 0.37 -12.50 6.60
CA ALA A 12 1.32 -12.30 7.71
C ALA A 12 2.33 -13.45 7.91
N HIS A 13 1.99 -14.67 7.51
CA HIS A 13 2.84 -15.86 7.62
C HIS A 13 3.48 -16.29 6.29
N CYS A 14 3.31 -15.50 5.23
CA CYS A 14 3.86 -15.81 3.90
C CYS A 14 4.94 -14.80 3.53
N GLN A 15 5.96 -15.27 2.82
CA GLN A 15 7.03 -14.44 2.29
C GLN A 15 6.89 -14.24 0.78
N PRO A 16 7.25 -13.06 0.26
CA PRO A 16 7.26 -12.81 -1.18
C PRO A 16 8.40 -13.58 -1.85
N THR A 17 8.09 -14.44 -2.82
CA THR A 17 9.09 -15.24 -3.56
C THR A 17 9.58 -14.53 -4.81
N GLN A 18 8.73 -13.74 -5.45
CA GLN A 18 9.09 -12.89 -6.58
C GLN A 18 8.52 -11.50 -6.36
N LYS A 19 9.27 -10.48 -6.81
CA LYS A 19 8.84 -9.08 -6.74
C LYS A 19 9.01 -8.43 -8.09
N VAL A 20 8.07 -7.58 -8.45
CA VAL A 20 8.11 -6.76 -9.65
C VAL A 20 8.19 -5.29 -9.26
N GLU A 21 9.08 -4.54 -9.91
CA GLU A 21 9.15 -3.10 -9.74
C GLU A 21 7.97 -2.45 -10.49
N LYS A 22 7.16 -1.67 -9.76
CA LYS A 22 6.09 -0.86 -10.36
C LYS A 22 6.17 0.57 -9.89
N LYS A 23 5.87 1.49 -10.80
CA LYS A 23 5.65 2.90 -10.47
C LYS A 23 4.22 3.04 -9.93
N ILE A 24 4.10 3.46 -8.67
CA ILE A 24 2.82 3.64 -7.99
C ILE A 24 2.66 5.10 -7.58
N ASP A 25 1.44 5.60 -7.75
CA ASP A 25 1.02 6.91 -7.28
C ASP A 25 0.48 6.83 -5.86
N PHE A 26 0.87 7.82 -5.05
CA PHE A 26 0.54 7.95 -3.65
C PHE A 26 -0.14 9.27 -3.37
N HIS A 27 -1.03 9.23 -2.39
CA HIS A 27 -1.55 10.38 -1.69
C HIS A 27 -0.84 10.51 -0.33
N CYS A 28 0.04 11.50 -0.22
CA CYS A 28 0.68 11.88 1.03
C CYS A 28 -0.16 12.94 1.75
N VAL A 29 -0.46 12.68 3.01
CA VAL A 29 -1.15 13.61 3.91
C VAL A 29 -0.26 13.88 5.11
N SER A 30 -0.51 14.98 5.82
CA SER A 30 0.12 15.26 7.10
C SER A 30 -0.22 14.18 8.14
N ASP A 31 0.66 14.02 9.13
CA ASP A 31 0.41 13.09 10.22
C ASP A 31 -0.71 13.64 11.13
N SER A 32 -1.87 13.01 11.03
CA SER A 32 -3.12 13.34 11.72
C SER A 32 -3.72 12.09 12.37
N SER A 33 -4.70 12.27 13.26
CA SER A 33 -5.44 11.14 13.83
C SER A 33 -6.08 10.26 12.75
N ALA A 34 -6.64 10.87 11.70
CA ALA A 34 -7.21 10.18 10.56
C ALA A 34 -6.17 9.37 9.77
N SER A 35 -5.00 9.93 9.47
CA SER A 35 -3.95 9.19 8.76
C SER A 35 -3.42 8.01 9.60
N ARG A 36 -3.27 8.19 10.91
CA ARG A 36 -2.87 7.10 11.82
C ARG A 36 -3.92 6.00 11.88
N HIS A 37 -5.19 6.36 11.97
CA HIS A 37 -6.30 5.41 11.95
C HIS A 37 -6.29 4.57 10.67
N TRP A 38 -6.18 5.21 9.50
CA TRP A 38 -6.10 4.49 8.22
C TRP A 38 -4.88 3.57 8.14
N ALA A 39 -3.72 4.03 8.59
CA ALA A 39 -2.52 3.19 8.64
C ALA A 39 -2.71 1.94 9.52
N GLN A 40 -3.41 2.07 10.66
CA GLN A 40 -3.73 0.92 11.53
C GLN A 40 -4.72 -0.03 10.87
N MET A 41 -5.78 0.48 10.21
CA MET A 41 -6.76 -0.34 9.52
C MET A 41 -6.11 -1.14 8.37
N ILE A 42 -5.23 -0.51 7.59
CA ILE A 42 -4.51 -1.17 6.50
C ILE A 42 -3.59 -2.27 7.04
N LYS A 43 -2.88 -2.02 8.15
CA LYS A 43 -2.05 -3.05 8.81
C LYS A 43 -2.86 -4.27 9.27
N LYS A 44 -4.16 -4.09 9.55
CA LYS A 44 -5.09 -5.17 9.91
C LYS A 44 -5.74 -5.86 8.69
N GLY A 45 -5.38 -5.46 7.47
CA GLY A 45 -5.87 -6.06 6.23
C GLY A 45 -6.99 -5.27 5.52
N ALA A 46 -7.35 -4.08 6.00
CA ALA A 46 -8.28 -3.22 5.25
C ALA A 46 -7.64 -2.74 3.94
N ASN A 47 -8.44 -2.67 2.88
CA ASN A 47 -8.02 -2.32 1.52
C ASN A 47 -8.79 -1.09 0.99
N PRO A 48 -8.68 0.08 1.64
CA PRO A 48 -9.37 1.28 1.19
C PRO A 48 -8.92 1.70 -0.22
N ASP A 49 -9.87 2.16 -1.02
CA ASP A 49 -9.58 2.79 -2.30
C ASP A 49 -9.42 4.31 -2.14
N PHE A 50 -8.23 4.81 -2.45
CA PHE A 50 -7.90 6.23 -2.44
C PHE A 50 -7.88 6.83 -3.85
N SER A 51 -8.38 6.12 -4.86
CA SER A 51 -8.39 6.56 -6.27
C SER A 51 -9.08 7.90 -6.50
N GLN A 52 -10.01 8.29 -5.63
CA GLN A 52 -10.68 9.58 -5.64
C GLN A 52 -9.84 10.73 -5.03
N LYS A 53 -8.65 10.45 -4.50
CA LYS A 53 -7.70 11.43 -3.97
C LYS A 53 -6.65 11.76 -5.03
N GLY A 54 -6.18 13.00 -5.05
CA GLY A 54 -5.12 13.43 -5.95
C GLY A 54 -3.77 12.77 -5.62
N ALA A 55 -3.08 12.28 -6.65
CA ALA A 55 -1.68 11.86 -6.53
C ALA A 55 -0.80 13.09 -6.27
N ASN A 56 0.06 13.04 -5.27
CA ASN A 56 1.08 14.07 -5.02
C ASN A 56 2.50 13.52 -4.97
N LYS A 57 2.67 12.20 -5.08
CA LYS A 57 3.96 11.55 -5.12
C LYS A 57 3.89 10.26 -5.93
N SER A 58 4.86 10.01 -6.80
CA SER A 58 4.99 8.73 -7.50
C SER A 58 6.32 8.09 -7.13
N LEU A 59 6.31 6.80 -6.78
CA LEU A 59 7.51 6.06 -6.39
C LEU A 59 7.56 4.72 -7.11
N LYS A 60 8.76 4.29 -7.48
CA LYS A 60 9.01 2.92 -7.90
C LYS A 60 9.14 2.05 -6.64
N VAL A 61 8.30 1.03 -6.52
CA VAL A 61 8.31 0.10 -5.41
C VAL A 61 8.24 -1.34 -5.90
N ASN A 62 8.87 -2.24 -5.16
CA ASN A 62 8.85 -3.67 -5.43
C ASN A 62 7.64 -4.32 -4.75
N ILE A 63 6.71 -4.82 -5.56
CA ILE A 63 5.48 -5.46 -5.09
C ILE A 63 5.60 -6.98 -5.24
N PRO A 64 5.11 -7.79 -4.29
CA PRO A 64 5.02 -9.24 -4.48
C PRO A 64 4.21 -9.61 -5.72
N GLU A 65 4.76 -10.52 -6.52
CA GLU A 65 4.07 -11.21 -7.60
C GLU A 65 3.64 -12.61 -7.17
N SER A 66 4.42 -13.26 -6.31
CA SER A 66 4.11 -14.56 -5.71
C SER A 66 4.47 -14.59 -4.22
N CYS A 67 3.74 -15.41 -3.45
CA CYS A 67 3.92 -15.59 -2.01
C CYS A 67 4.03 -17.09 -1.67
N ARG A 68 4.86 -17.43 -0.68
CA ARG A 68 5.04 -18.79 -0.17
C ARG A 68 5.02 -18.80 1.37
N ALA A 69 4.43 -19.84 1.97
CA ALA A 69 4.45 -20.09 3.41
C ALA A 69 5.79 -20.68 3.88
#